data_AF-K2DLN4-F1
#
_entry.id   AF-K2DLN4-F1
#
_cell.length_a   1.000
_cell.length_b   1.000
_cell.length_c   1.000
_cell.angle_alpha   90.00
_cell.angle_beta   90.00
_cell.angle_gamma   90.00
#
_symmetry.space_group_name_H-M   'P 1'
#
loop_
_entity.id
_entity.type
_entity.pdbx_description
1 polymer ?
#
loop_
_entity_poly.entity_id
_entity_poly.type
_entity_poly.pdbx_seq_one_letter_code
_entity_poly.pdbx_strand_id
1 'polypeptide(L)'
;MIFKKYKANFLNTRVIYILAAIIFVAGIILLSIFAYNYFKVKNAVHISPDEEVVENSEEENCQFSRLLDGVCVETLEETNPELVAVMIENHTEARPQSGLAKASIVYEAPVESNYSRFMAIFPKETEVNKVGPVRSARQYYLDWLREYGEDIMYMHVGGSPEALATIVSDKRIFDFNEFSKGPYFWRSTDRYAPHNVYTNSENWQIGWEKLGIKENTDFKSWKFRDIGNCEGIGETCVDEITIDFLPPYYSATWKYNSSTRKYARYQIEGRHLDQDGTAIEADTIIVQKV
;
A
#
# COMPACT_ATOMS: atom_id res chain seq x y z
N MET A 1 18.68 -28.01 -67.43
CA MET A 1 19.91 -27.37 -66.92
C MET A 1 20.00 -27.65 -65.41
N ILE A 2 20.82 -28.65 -65.07
CA ILE A 2 21.48 -29.03 -63.79
C ILE A 2 20.89 -28.53 -62.45
N PHE A 3 20.25 -29.44 -61.69
CA PHE A 3 20.16 -29.36 -60.23
C PHE A 3 21.35 -30.11 -59.61
N LYS A 4 22.21 -29.38 -58.88
CA LYS A 4 23.40 -29.90 -58.19
C LYS A 4 22.96 -30.47 -56.84
N LYS A 5 22.99 -31.81 -56.67
CA LYS A 5 22.76 -32.47 -55.37
C LYS A 5 23.92 -32.15 -54.41
N TYR A 6 23.65 -31.40 -53.35
CA TYR A 6 24.57 -31.24 -52.23
C TYR A 6 24.67 -32.56 -51.47
N LYS A 7 25.88 -33.13 -51.42
CA LYS A 7 26.21 -34.30 -50.60
C LYS A 7 26.53 -33.79 -49.19
N ALA A 8 25.64 -34.05 -48.23
CA ALA A 8 25.91 -33.76 -46.83
C ALA A 8 27.01 -34.71 -46.33
N ASN A 9 28.14 -34.14 -45.90
CA ASN A 9 29.20 -34.89 -45.23
C ASN A 9 28.69 -35.31 -43.85
N PHE A 10 28.25 -36.56 -43.73
CA PHE A 10 27.93 -37.16 -42.44
C PHE A 10 29.19 -37.14 -41.57
N LEU A 11 29.11 -36.45 -40.42
CA LEU A 11 30.18 -36.48 -39.42
C LEU A 11 30.45 -37.93 -39.01
N ASN A 12 31.74 -38.29 -38.99
CA ASN A 12 32.22 -39.61 -38.61
C ASN A 12 31.64 -39.99 -37.24
N THR A 13 31.04 -41.18 -37.14
CA THR A 13 30.39 -41.67 -35.92
C THR A 13 31.31 -41.61 -34.69
N ARG A 14 32.64 -41.75 -34.87
CA ARG A 14 33.62 -41.55 -33.78
C ARG A 14 33.64 -40.12 -33.24
N VAL A 15 33.48 -39.11 -34.11
CA VAL A 15 33.45 -37.70 -33.71
C VAL A 15 32.17 -37.39 -32.93
N ILE A 16 31.04 -38.02 -33.31
CA ILE A 16 29.77 -37.87 -32.57
C ILE A 16 29.90 -38.44 -31.15
N TYR A 17 30.51 -39.61 -30.98
CA TYR A 17 30.74 -40.17 -29.65
C TYR A 17 31.71 -39.35 -28.79
N ILE A 18 32.75 -38.77 -29.39
CA ILE A 18 33.67 -37.87 -28.68
C ILE A 18 32.93 -36.59 -28.21
N LEU A 19 32.12 -35.98 -29.08
CA LEU A 19 31.33 -34.80 -28.71
C LEU A 19 30.30 -35.12 -27.62
N ALA A 20 29.62 -36.26 -27.70
CA ALA A 20 28.68 -36.70 -26.68
C ALA A 20 29.38 -36.92 -25.32
N ALA A 21 30.58 -37.50 -25.32
CA ALA A 21 31.37 -37.68 -24.10
C ALA A 21 31.79 -36.33 -23.48
N ILE A 22 32.20 -35.36 -24.30
CA ILE A 22 32.55 -34.01 -23.84
C ILE A 22 31.35 -33.32 -23.20
N ILE A 23 30.18 -33.37 -23.84
CA ILE A 23 28.94 -32.78 -23.30
C ILE A 23 28.54 -33.45 -21.98
N PHE A 24 28.68 -34.78 -21.89
CA PHE A 24 28.38 -35.52 -20.68
C PHE A 24 29.29 -35.14 -19.51
N VAL A 25 30.61 -35.02 -19.76
CA VAL A 25 31.57 -34.56 -18.75
C VAL A 25 31.31 -33.11 -18.33
N ALA A 26 31.00 -32.22 -19.27
CA ALA A 26 30.63 -30.83 -18.97
C ALA A 26 29.35 -30.76 -18.11
N GLY A 27 28.37 -31.62 -18.40
CA GLY A 27 27.15 -31.77 -17.59
C GLY A 27 27.45 -32.19 -16.15
N ILE A 28 28.32 -33.17 -15.94
CA ILE A 28 28.74 -33.61 -14.60
C ILE A 28 29.46 -32.48 -13.84
N ILE A 29 30.33 -31.72 -14.51
CA ILE A 29 31.04 -30.59 -13.90
C ILE A 29 30.04 -29.51 -13.47
N LEU A 30 29.09 -29.14 -14.32
CA LEU A 30 28.03 -28.17 -13.99
C LEU A 30 27.17 -28.65 -12.82
N LEU A 31 26.81 -29.93 -12.81
CA LEU A 31 26.00 -30.52 -11.74
C LEU A 31 26.77 -30.56 -10.41
N SER A 32 28.09 -30.78 -10.47
CA SER A 32 28.98 -30.72 -9.30
C SER A 32 29.13 -29.29 -8.76
N ILE A 33 29.26 -28.28 -9.63
CA ILE A 33 29.30 -26.86 -9.23
C ILE A 33 27.97 -26.43 -8.61
N PHE A 34 26.85 -26.83 -9.23
CA PHE A 34 25.52 -26.54 -8.73
C PHE A 34 25.27 -27.21 -7.37
N ALA A 35 25.62 -28.49 -7.23
CA ALA A 35 25.54 -29.20 -5.96
C ALA A 35 26.44 -28.58 -4.90
N TYR A 36 27.67 -28.18 -5.23
CA TYR A 36 28.57 -27.50 -4.30
C TYR A 36 27.98 -26.16 -3.82
N ASN A 37 27.41 -25.35 -4.70
CA ASN A 37 26.76 -24.10 -4.32
C ASN A 37 25.49 -24.34 -3.48
N TYR A 38 24.68 -25.34 -3.84
CA TYR A 38 23.49 -25.72 -3.09
C TYR A 38 23.86 -26.20 -1.67
N PHE A 39 24.88 -27.04 -1.53
CA PHE A 39 25.37 -27.51 -0.23
C PHE A 39 26.10 -26.41 0.55
N LYS A 40 26.79 -25.47 -0.11
CA LYS A 40 27.38 -24.29 0.57
C LYS A 40 26.30 -23.39 1.16
N VAL A 41 25.22 -23.13 0.42
CA VAL A 41 24.05 -22.37 0.92
C VAL A 41 23.35 -23.14 2.04
N LYS A 42 23.16 -24.46 1.89
CA LYS A 42 22.52 -25.29 2.93
C LYS A 42 23.37 -25.42 4.20
N ASN A 43 24.69 -25.52 4.06
CA ASN A 43 25.63 -25.59 5.19
C ASN A 43 25.84 -24.23 5.87
N ALA A 44 25.59 -23.11 5.18
CA ALA A 44 25.47 -21.80 5.81
C ALA A 44 24.17 -21.62 6.62
N VAL A 45 23.20 -22.53 6.45
CA VAL A 45 21.90 -22.55 7.17
C VAL A 45 21.86 -23.60 8.29
N HIS A 46 22.98 -24.29 8.57
CA HIS A 46 23.12 -25.04 9.82
C HIS A 46 23.50 -24.11 10.97
N ILE A 47 22.54 -23.28 11.37
CA ILE A 47 22.49 -22.64 12.68
C ILE A 47 22.15 -23.77 13.68
N SER A 48 23.03 -23.95 14.66
CA SER A 48 22.79 -24.79 15.83
C SER A 48 21.59 -24.27 16.60
N PRO A 49 20.65 -25.13 17.05
CA PRO A 49 19.69 -24.74 18.06
C PRO A 49 20.44 -24.71 19.39
N ASP A 50 20.86 -23.53 19.84
CA ASP A 50 21.12 -23.17 21.24
C ASP A 50 21.88 -21.84 21.27
N GLU A 51 21.14 -20.77 21.00
CA GLU A 51 21.25 -19.48 21.67
C GLU A 51 19.98 -18.75 21.27
N GLU A 52 18.97 -18.82 22.15
CA GLU A 52 17.92 -17.82 22.15
C GLU A 52 18.62 -16.47 22.30
N VAL A 53 18.86 -15.80 21.19
CA VAL A 53 18.86 -14.35 21.18
C VAL A 53 17.43 -13.99 21.55
N VAL A 54 17.20 -13.91 22.85
CA VAL A 54 16.20 -13.01 23.40
C VAL A 54 16.62 -11.66 22.84
N GLU A 55 16.06 -11.30 21.68
CA GLU A 55 15.81 -9.90 21.36
C GLU A 55 15.00 -9.42 22.55
N ASN A 56 15.73 -8.94 23.54
CA ASN A 56 15.23 -8.03 24.52
C ASN A 56 14.81 -6.85 23.64
N SER A 57 13.56 -6.85 23.20
CA SER A 57 12.88 -5.64 22.81
C SER A 57 12.97 -4.78 24.06
N GLU A 58 14.05 -4.02 24.16
CA GLU A 58 14.03 -2.79 24.92
C GLU A 58 12.73 -2.14 24.46
N GLU A 59 11.73 -2.12 25.34
CA GLU A 59 10.56 -1.29 25.17
C GLU A 59 11.16 0.09 24.90
N GLU A 60 11.24 0.48 23.61
CA GLU A 60 11.52 1.86 23.25
C GLU A 60 10.48 2.64 24.03
N ASN A 61 10.94 3.34 25.07
CA ASN A 61 10.07 4.11 25.93
C ASN A 61 9.50 5.21 25.03
N CYS A 62 8.32 4.95 24.49
CA CYS A 62 7.61 5.78 23.55
C CYS A 62 7.20 7.07 24.26
N GLN A 63 8.14 8.01 24.34
CA GLN A 63 7.95 9.25 25.06
C GLN A 63 6.87 10.11 24.39
N PHE A 64 6.80 10.04 23.07
CA PHE A 64 5.86 10.76 22.23
C PHE A 64 5.17 9.78 21.30
N SER A 65 3.84 9.81 21.28
CA SER A 65 3.01 9.00 20.40
C SER A 65 2.13 9.93 19.57
N ARG A 66 2.07 9.66 18.27
CA ARG A 66 1.30 10.47 17.32
C ARG A 66 -0.20 10.32 17.58
N LEU A 67 -0.90 11.44 17.67
CA LEU A 67 -2.32 11.49 17.99
C LEU A 67 -3.20 10.73 16.99
N LEU A 68 -2.76 10.67 15.73
CA LEU A 68 -3.47 10.09 14.60
C LEU A 68 -3.60 8.57 14.67
N ASP A 69 -2.49 7.87 14.93
CA ASP A 69 -2.37 6.41 14.77
C ASP A 69 -1.57 5.71 15.87
N GLY A 70 -1.12 6.45 16.88
CA GLY A 70 -0.42 5.89 18.03
C GLY A 70 1.05 5.54 17.77
N VAL A 71 1.57 5.80 16.56
CA VAL A 71 2.98 5.51 16.21
C VAL A 71 3.91 6.35 17.07
N CYS A 72 4.98 5.74 17.57
CA CYS A 72 6.01 6.43 18.34
C CYS A 72 6.83 7.37 17.45
N VAL A 73 7.09 8.56 17.97
CA VAL A 73 7.81 9.63 17.25
C VAL A 73 8.93 10.19 18.11
N GLU A 74 9.94 10.78 17.49
CA GLU A 74 11.14 11.24 18.18
C GLU A 74 10.92 12.58 18.89
N THR A 75 10.05 13.43 18.34
CA THR A 75 9.84 14.79 18.82
C THR A 75 8.38 15.08 19.20
N LEU A 76 8.19 16.08 20.06
CA LEU A 76 6.85 16.54 20.43
C LEU A 76 6.09 17.14 19.22
N GLU A 77 6.80 17.76 18.27
CA GLU A 77 6.20 18.37 17.08
C GLU A 77 5.55 17.31 16.18
N GLU A 78 6.17 16.14 16.04
CA GLU A 78 5.66 15.02 15.26
C GLU A 78 4.44 14.33 15.89
N THR A 79 4.08 14.66 17.13
CA THR A 79 2.89 14.08 17.77
C THR A 79 1.60 14.53 17.09
N ASN A 80 1.60 15.73 16.52
CA ASN A 80 0.43 16.30 15.85
C ASN A 80 0.84 16.93 14.50
N PRO A 81 1.18 16.11 13.50
CA PRO A 81 1.59 16.61 12.19
C PRO A 81 0.38 17.18 11.44
N GLU A 82 0.63 18.11 10.50
CA GLU A 82 -0.41 18.47 9.55
C GLU A 82 -0.81 17.25 8.72
N LEU A 83 -2.07 17.22 8.28
CA LEU A 83 -2.65 16.06 7.62
C LEU A 83 -3.00 16.35 6.17
N VAL A 84 -2.87 15.31 5.35
CA VAL A 84 -3.27 15.29 3.94
C VAL A 84 -4.21 14.11 3.73
N ALA A 85 -5.44 14.40 3.30
CA ALA A 85 -6.44 13.42 2.94
C ALA A 85 -6.60 13.37 1.42
N VAL A 86 -6.40 12.20 0.83
CA VAL A 86 -6.50 11.98 -0.62
C VAL A 86 -7.66 11.04 -0.91
N MET A 87 -8.59 11.48 -1.75
CA MET A 87 -9.65 10.62 -2.27
C MET A 87 -9.10 9.69 -3.34
N ILE A 88 -9.19 8.38 -3.15
CA ILE A 88 -8.60 7.37 -4.05
C ILE A 88 -9.66 6.44 -4.62
N GLU A 89 -9.64 6.24 -5.92
CA GLU A 89 -10.56 5.36 -6.64
C GLU A 89 -10.43 3.88 -6.28
N ASN A 90 -11.55 3.16 -6.28
CA ASN A 90 -11.54 1.69 -6.20
C ASN A 90 -12.29 0.98 -7.34
N HIS A 91 -12.61 1.67 -8.43
CA HIS A 91 -13.11 1.05 -9.65
C HIS A 91 -12.15 -0.04 -10.14
N THR A 92 -12.66 -1.11 -10.74
CA THR A 92 -11.85 -2.26 -11.17
C THR A 92 -10.74 -1.86 -12.15
N GLU A 93 -11.03 -0.94 -13.07
CA GLU A 93 -10.06 -0.39 -14.03
C GLU A 93 -9.01 0.55 -13.40
N ALA A 94 -9.24 1.00 -12.16
CA ALA A 94 -8.32 1.84 -11.39
C ALA A 94 -7.37 1.04 -10.48
N ARG A 95 -7.56 -0.28 -10.38
CA ARG A 95 -6.72 -1.18 -9.57
C ARG A 95 -5.48 -1.66 -10.35
N PRO A 96 -4.36 -1.98 -9.69
CA PRO A 96 -4.05 -1.64 -8.30
C PRO A 96 -3.89 -0.13 -8.09
N GLN A 97 -4.19 0.36 -6.89
CA GLN A 97 -3.99 1.76 -6.50
C GLN A 97 -2.51 2.07 -6.28
N SER A 98 -2.18 3.30 -5.88
CA SER A 98 -0.85 3.66 -5.40
C SER A 98 -0.96 4.45 -4.10
N GLY A 99 -0.04 4.18 -3.17
CA GLY A 99 0.15 4.93 -1.94
C GLY A 99 -0.78 4.55 -0.78
N LEU A 100 -1.73 3.63 -0.96
CA LEU A 100 -2.61 3.20 0.13
C LEU A 100 -1.84 2.55 1.27
N ALA A 101 -0.77 1.80 0.98
CA ALA A 101 0.04 1.11 1.98
C ALA A 101 0.82 2.07 2.90
N LYS A 102 0.92 3.36 2.52
CA LYS A 102 1.63 4.40 3.28
C LYS A 102 0.69 5.27 4.13
N ALA A 103 -0.62 5.08 4.01
CA ALA A 103 -1.59 5.87 4.75
C ALA A 103 -1.64 5.42 6.22
N SER A 104 -1.77 6.38 7.14
CA SER A 104 -2.00 6.09 8.56
C SER A 104 -3.44 5.65 8.80
N ILE A 105 -4.39 6.24 8.08
CA ILE A 105 -5.82 5.90 8.19
C ILE A 105 -6.41 5.79 6.79
N VAL A 106 -7.25 4.78 6.57
CA VAL A 106 -8.03 4.63 5.33
C VAL A 106 -9.49 4.41 5.68
N TYR A 107 -10.36 5.29 5.18
CA TYR A 107 -11.80 5.06 5.16
C TYR A 107 -12.18 4.42 3.83
N GLU A 108 -12.92 3.30 3.87
CA GLU A 108 -13.56 2.69 2.71
C GLU A 108 -15.08 2.74 2.88
N ALA A 109 -15.78 3.34 1.91
CA ALA A 109 -17.23 3.42 1.92
C ALA A 109 -17.82 3.32 0.49
N PRO A 110 -19.07 2.82 0.35
CA PRO A 110 -19.73 2.77 -0.95
C PRO A 110 -19.95 4.20 -1.49
N VAL A 111 -19.88 4.34 -2.81
CA VAL A 111 -20.27 5.54 -3.55
C VAL A 111 -21.45 5.20 -4.49
N GLU A 112 -21.74 6.03 -5.49
CA GLU A 112 -22.83 5.78 -6.42
C GLU A 112 -22.72 4.39 -7.06
N SER A 113 -23.83 3.66 -7.16
CA SER A 113 -23.89 2.28 -7.69
C SER A 113 -23.17 1.22 -6.83
N ASN A 114 -22.94 1.49 -5.54
CA ASN A 114 -22.46 0.54 -4.52
C ASN A 114 -21.04 -0.02 -4.71
N TYR A 115 -20.25 0.49 -5.65
CA TYR A 115 -18.81 0.27 -5.59
C TYR A 115 -18.19 1.15 -4.50
N SER A 116 -17.05 0.76 -3.94
CA SER A 116 -16.38 1.53 -2.89
C SER A 116 -15.40 2.58 -3.43
N ARG A 117 -15.02 3.52 -2.57
CA ARG A 117 -13.90 4.45 -2.76
C ARG A 117 -13.11 4.49 -1.46
N PHE A 118 -11.90 5.05 -1.51
CA PHE A 118 -11.09 5.27 -0.33
C PHE A 118 -10.90 6.78 -0.06
N MET A 119 -10.77 7.14 1.21
CA MET A 119 -10.11 8.36 1.65
C MET A 119 -8.91 7.94 2.49
N ALA A 120 -7.71 8.21 2.00
CA ALA A 120 -6.46 7.89 2.68
C ALA A 120 -5.89 9.15 3.34
N ILE A 121 -5.58 9.07 4.64
CA ILE A 121 -5.05 10.17 5.43
C ILE A 121 -3.59 9.89 5.76
N PHE A 122 -2.76 10.87 5.47
CA PHE A 122 -1.32 10.86 5.66
C PHE A 122 -0.92 12.01 6.58
N PRO A 123 0.03 11.79 7.51
CA PRO A 123 0.91 12.85 7.97
C PRO A 123 1.56 13.54 6.77
N LYS A 124 1.60 14.87 6.74
CA LYS A 124 2.13 15.67 5.63
C LYS A 124 3.57 15.27 5.25
N GLU A 125 4.40 14.97 6.24
CA GLU A 125 5.80 14.56 6.05
C GLU A 125 5.96 13.10 5.58
N THR A 126 4.87 12.37 5.34
CA THR A 126 4.94 11.00 4.82
C THR A 126 5.46 11.01 3.38
N GLU A 127 6.58 10.36 3.13
CA GLU A 127 7.15 10.24 1.79
C GLU A 127 6.45 9.17 0.94
N VAL A 128 5.80 9.61 -0.14
CA VAL A 128 5.06 8.73 -1.06
C VAL A 128 5.16 9.25 -2.50
N ASN A 129 5.77 8.45 -3.38
CA ASN A 129 6.07 8.87 -4.76
C ASN A 129 4.84 8.98 -5.67
N LYS A 130 3.75 8.28 -5.35
CA LYS A 130 2.54 8.22 -6.19
C LYS A 130 1.33 7.82 -5.33
N VAL A 131 0.29 8.64 -5.36
CA VAL A 131 -0.99 8.42 -4.67
C VAL A 131 -2.15 8.57 -5.65
N GLY A 132 -3.03 7.57 -5.72
CA GLY A 132 -4.21 7.60 -6.58
C GLY A 132 -4.61 6.23 -7.18
N PRO A 133 -5.48 6.21 -8.20
CA PRO A 133 -6.01 7.38 -8.90
C PRO A 133 -6.87 8.29 -8.01
N VAL A 134 -6.63 9.60 -8.06
CA VAL A 134 -7.37 10.59 -7.27
C VAL A 134 -8.79 10.76 -7.81
N ARG A 135 -9.79 10.77 -6.93
CA ARG A 135 -11.20 10.83 -7.33
C ARG A 135 -12.05 11.78 -6.54
N SER A 136 -13.33 11.80 -6.88
CA SER A 136 -14.28 12.81 -6.44
C SER A 136 -14.63 12.69 -4.95
N ALA A 137 -14.82 13.85 -4.34
CA ALA A 137 -15.29 14.02 -2.98
C ALA A 137 -16.75 13.59 -2.79
N ARG A 138 -17.10 13.07 -1.60
CA ARG A 138 -18.50 12.82 -1.17
C ARG A 138 -18.70 13.34 0.25
N GLN A 139 -19.95 13.69 0.57
CA GLN A 139 -20.28 14.38 1.82
C GLN A 139 -19.82 13.61 3.07
N TYR A 140 -20.10 12.31 3.14
CA TYR A 140 -19.74 11.48 4.29
C TYR A 140 -18.22 11.36 4.52
N TYR A 141 -17.39 11.44 3.47
CA TYR A 141 -15.94 11.54 3.65
C TYR A 141 -15.53 12.86 4.30
N LEU A 142 -16.23 13.96 3.98
CA LEU A 142 -15.99 15.25 4.63
C LEU A 142 -16.46 15.27 6.09
N ASP A 143 -17.53 14.51 6.39
CA ASP A 143 -18.00 14.37 7.77
C ASP A 143 -16.94 13.67 8.63
N TRP A 144 -16.31 12.60 8.13
CA TRP A 144 -15.16 11.96 8.79
C TRP A 144 -13.91 12.83 8.78
N LEU A 145 -13.63 13.56 7.69
CA LEU A 145 -12.48 14.46 7.61
C LEU A 145 -12.46 15.47 8.77
N ARG A 146 -13.62 16.03 9.12
CA ARG A 146 -13.78 17.00 10.22
C ARG A 146 -13.43 16.45 11.61
N GLU A 147 -13.35 15.14 11.77
CA GLU A 147 -12.94 14.52 13.04
C GLU A 147 -11.44 14.75 13.32
N TYR A 148 -10.66 15.12 12.30
CA TYR A 148 -9.21 15.28 12.37
C TYR A 148 -8.76 16.75 12.49
N GLY A 149 -9.67 17.65 12.87
CA GLY A 149 -9.36 19.04 13.19
C GLY A 149 -9.61 20.00 12.03
N GLU A 150 -8.83 21.07 12.00
CA GLU A 150 -8.93 22.15 11.02
C GLU A 150 -7.75 22.08 10.03
N ASP A 151 -7.93 22.71 8.87
CA ASP A 151 -6.95 22.86 7.79
C ASP A 151 -6.33 21.57 7.22
N ILE A 152 -7.04 20.45 7.31
CA ILE A 152 -6.61 19.21 6.65
C ILE A 152 -6.64 19.43 5.13
N MET A 153 -5.50 19.20 4.49
CA MET A 153 -5.42 19.29 3.03
C MET A 153 -6.27 18.18 2.41
N TYR A 154 -7.30 18.56 1.65
CA TYR A 154 -8.22 17.60 1.05
C TYR A 154 -8.03 17.58 -0.47
N MET A 155 -7.39 16.52 -0.96
CA MET A 155 -7.03 16.36 -2.37
C MET A 155 -8.03 15.47 -3.10
N HIS A 156 -8.68 16.02 -4.13
CA HIS A 156 -9.72 15.31 -4.88
C HIS A 156 -9.86 15.81 -6.32
N VAL A 157 -10.64 15.08 -7.13
CA VAL A 157 -10.97 15.45 -8.52
C VAL A 157 -12.49 15.60 -8.66
N GLY A 158 -12.98 16.84 -8.53
CA GLY A 158 -14.41 17.14 -8.47
C GLY A 158 -15.09 16.54 -7.24
N GLY A 159 -16.42 16.55 -7.21
CA GLY A 159 -17.20 16.10 -6.06
C GLY A 159 -18.68 15.99 -6.38
N SER A 160 -19.44 15.34 -5.51
CA SER A 160 -20.91 15.45 -5.55
C SER A 160 -21.32 16.91 -5.26
N PRO A 161 -22.46 17.40 -5.79
CA PRO A 161 -22.90 18.78 -5.55
C PRO A 161 -22.93 19.17 -4.07
N GLU A 162 -23.40 18.27 -3.20
CA GLU A 162 -23.42 18.46 -1.74
C GLU A 162 -22.00 18.64 -1.16
N ALA A 163 -21.10 17.69 -1.43
CA ALA A 163 -19.70 17.79 -1.01
C ALA A 163 -19.02 19.08 -1.47
N LEU A 164 -19.24 19.49 -2.73
CA LEU A 164 -18.66 20.74 -3.25
C LEU A 164 -19.23 21.98 -2.56
N ALA A 165 -20.54 21.99 -2.28
CA ALA A 165 -21.16 23.07 -1.50
C ALA A 165 -20.57 23.14 -0.08
N THR A 166 -20.39 21.98 0.55
CA THR A 166 -19.73 21.86 1.86
C THR A 166 -18.32 22.42 1.84
N ILE A 167 -17.48 21.99 0.90
CA ILE A 167 -16.08 22.45 0.77
C ILE A 167 -16.00 23.97 0.60
N VAL A 168 -16.91 24.57 -0.17
CA VAL A 168 -16.94 26.03 -0.35
C VAL A 168 -17.32 26.76 0.96
N SER A 169 -18.24 26.18 1.72
CA SER A 169 -18.79 26.77 2.94
C SER A 169 -17.93 26.56 4.20
N ASP A 170 -17.20 25.44 4.29
CA ASP A 170 -16.44 25.04 5.47
C ASP A 170 -14.98 25.45 5.32
N LYS A 171 -14.59 26.52 6.02
CA LYS A 171 -13.23 27.09 5.90
C LYS A 171 -12.13 26.24 6.52
N ARG A 172 -12.50 25.21 7.28
CA ARG A 172 -11.57 24.25 7.88
C ARG A 172 -11.06 23.21 6.87
N ILE A 173 -11.63 23.16 5.67
CA ILE A 173 -11.20 22.23 4.62
C ILE A 173 -10.21 22.96 3.72
N PHE A 174 -8.94 22.53 3.77
CA PHE A 174 -7.92 23.08 2.89
C PHE A 174 -8.01 22.41 1.51
N ASP A 175 -8.89 22.95 0.66
CA ASP A 175 -9.32 22.37 -0.61
C ASP A 175 -8.23 22.32 -1.69
N PHE A 176 -7.94 21.11 -2.17
CA PHE A 176 -7.15 20.81 -3.37
C PHE A 176 -7.95 20.00 -4.38
N ASN A 177 -8.85 20.68 -5.09
CA ASN A 177 -9.53 20.13 -6.26
C ASN A 177 -8.68 20.28 -7.53
N GLU A 178 -8.40 19.20 -8.27
CA GLU A 178 -7.62 19.24 -9.53
C GLU A 178 -8.13 20.29 -10.53
N PHE A 179 -9.45 20.55 -10.58
CA PHE A 179 -10.01 21.55 -11.49
C PHE A 179 -9.56 22.99 -11.21
N SER A 180 -9.17 23.31 -9.97
CA SER A 180 -8.67 24.64 -9.57
C SER A 180 -7.19 24.62 -9.18
N LYS A 181 -6.65 23.45 -8.80
CA LYS A 181 -5.30 23.23 -8.28
C LYS A 181 -4.51 22.23 -9.13
N GLY A 182 -4.77 22.21 -10.44
CA GLY A 182 -4.15 21.29 -11.40
C GLY A 182 -2.63 21.07 -11.27
N PRO A 183 -1.80 22.09 -10.99
CA PRO A 183 -0.34 21.90 -10.85
C PRO A 183 0.10 20.94 -9.74
N TYR A 184 -0.76 20.59 -8.79
CA TYR A 184 -0.47 19.65 -7.69
C TYR A 184 -0.90 18.21 -8.00
N PHE A 185 -1.29 17.98 -9.25
CA PHE A 185 -1.73 16.70 -9.79
C PHE A 185 -1.07 16.46 -11.14
N TRP A 186 -1.07 15.22 -11.58
CA TRP A 186 -0.75 14.90 -12.97
C TRP A 186 -1.65 13.79 -13.50
N ARG A 187 -1.75 13.73 -14.82
CA ARG A 187 -2.41 12.63 -15.53
C ARG A 187 -1.37 11.64 -16.00
N SER A 188 -1.43 10.43 -15.48
CA SER A 188 -0.57 9.33 -15.90
C SER A 188 -0.93 8.85 -17.30
N THR A 189 0.08 8.37 -18.02
CA THR A 189 -0.05 7.79 -19.37
C THR A 189 -0.25 6.27 -19.34
N ASP A 190 -0.11 5.63 -18.18
CA ASP A 190 -0.30 4.19 -17.99
C ASP A 190 -1.79 3.77 -17.89
N ARG A 191 -2.71 4.74 -17.79
CA ARG A 191 -4.16 4.52 -17.69
C ARG A 191 -4.96 5.54 -18.48
N TYR A 192 -6.15 5.15 -18.90
CA TYR A 192 -7.10 6.05 -19.54
C TYR A 192 -7.87 6.89 -18.52
N ALA A 193 -8.28 8.08 -18.95
CA ALA A 193 -9.27 8.84 -18.22
C ALA A 193 -10.58 8.02 -18.12
N PRO A 194 -11.28 8.08 -16.97
CA PRO A 194 -11.04 9.01 -15.87
C PRO A 194 -10.21 8.43 -14.70
N HIS A 195 -9.51 7.30 -14.90
CA HIS A 195 -8.78 6.52 -13.89
C HIS A 195 -7.29 6.88 -13.78
N ASN A 196 -6.90 8.08 -14.20
CA ASN A 196 -5.49 8.40 -14.45
C ASN A 196 -4.94 9.65 -13.77
N VAL A 197 -5.68 10.29 -12.84
CA VAL A 197 -5.17 11.44 -12.09
C VAL A 197 -4.41 10.94 -10.86
N TYR A 198 -3.24 11.50 -10.57
CA TYR A 198 -2.40 11.13 -9.42
C TYR A 198 -1.81 12.38 -8.76
N THR A 199 -1.34 12.22 -7.52
CA THR A 199 -0.54 13.19 -6.76
C THR A 199 0.57 12.46 -5.98
N ASN A 200 1.39 13.16 -5.20
CA ASN A 200 2.50 12.62 -4.41
C ASN A 200 2.90 13.56 -3.25
N SER A 201 3.84 13.10 -2.41
CA SER A 201 4.33 13.87 -1.26
C SER A 201 4.88 15.22 -1.61
N GLU A 202 5.74 15.26 -2.62
CA GLU A 202 6.31 16.51 -3.13
C GLU A 202 5.22 17.54 -3.49
N ASN A 203 4.15 17.13 -4.18
CA ASN A 203 3.08 18.05 -4.56
C ASN A 203 2.31 18.60 -3.36
N TRP A 204 1.93 17.77 -2.38
CA TRP A 204 1.21 18.29 -1.22
C TRP A 204 2.11 19.11 -0.29
N GLN A 205 3.39 18.78 -0.18
CA GLN A 205 4.37 19.61 0.54
C GLN A 205 4.50 20.99 -0.11
N ILE A 206 4.69 21.07 -1.43
CA ILE A 206 4.70 22.34 -2.17
C ILE A 206 3.37 23.09 -2.02
N GLY A 207 2.25 22.36 -1.98
CA GLY A 207 0.92 22.91 -1.74
C GLY A 207 0.83 23.60 -0.38
N TRP A 208 1.28 22.89 0.66
CA TRP A 208 1.34 23.36 2.03
C TRP A 208 2.22 24.59 2.18
N GLU A 209 3.43 24.56 1.64
CA GLU A 209 4.38 25.69 1.74
C GLU A 209 3.84 26.98 1.09
N LYS A 210 3.11 26.86 -0.02
CA LYS A 210 2.65 28.02 -0.79
C LYS A 210 1.31 28.58 -0.33
N LEU A 211 0.42 27.72 0.12
CA LEU A 211 -0.99 28.04 0.31
C LEU A 211 -1.50 27.72 1.71
N GLY A 212 -0.71 26.97 2.47
CA GLY A 212 -1.08 26.51 3.78
C GLY A 212 -1.05 27.62 4.81
N ILE A 213 -1.94 27.50 5.78
CA ILE A 213 -1.94 28.32 6.97
C ILE A 213 -1.45 27.43 8.11
N LYS A 214 -0.47 27.90 8.89
CA LYS A 214 -0.01 27.15 10.06
C LYS A 214 -1.09 27.23 11.14
N GLU A 215 -2.04 26.33 11.11
CA GLU A 215 -3.05 26.17 12.15
C GLU A 215 -2.83 24.87 12.90
N ASN A 216 -3.30 24.86 14.15
CA ASN A 216 -3.13 23.72 15.04
C ASN A 216 -4.22 22.68 14.70
N THR A 217 -3.81 21.49 14.27
CA THR A 217 -4.68 20.32 14.06
C THR A 217 -5.10 19.74 15.40
N ASP A 218 -5.73 20.53 16.27
CA ASP A 218 -6.21 20.02 17.57
C ASP A 218 -7.43 19.13 17.33
N PHE A 219 -7.16 17.83 17.18
CA PHE A 219 -8.19 16.80 17.12
C PHE A 219 -8.06 15.82 18.26
N LYS A 220 -9.19 15.16 18.55
CA LYS A 220 -9.24 14.20 19.64
C LYS A 220 -8.58 12.90 19.20
N SER A 221 -7.40 12.64 19.78
CA SER A 221 -6.70 11.37 19.60
C SER A 221 -7.56 10.16 19.98
N TRP A 222 -7.37 9.08 19.24
CA TRP A 222 -7.93 7.78 19.57
C TRP A 222 -7.20 7.17 20.76
N LYS A 223 -7.75 6.08 21.31
CA LYS A 223 -7.10 5.34 22.40
C LYS A 223 -6.35 4.17 21.81
N PHE A 224 -5.03 4.20 21.95
CA PHE A 224 -4.13 3.15 21.48
C PHE A 224 -3.66 2.28 22.64
N ARG A 225 -3.43 0.99 22.34
CA ARG A 225 -2.88 -0.01 23.25
C ARG A 225 -2.18 -1.06 22.41
N ASP A 226 -0.97 -1.46 22.78
CA ASP A 226 -0.37 -2.70 22.23
C ASP A 226 -1.05 -3.89 22.89
N ILE A 227 -1.71 -4.72 22.09
CA ILE A 227 -2.44 -5.92 22.55
C ILE A 227 -1.62 -7.20 22.37
N GLY A 228 -0.38 -7.12 21.87
CA GLY A 228 0.42 -8.31 21.55
C GLY A 228 -0.26 -9.16 20.48
N ASN A 229 -0.16 -10.49 20.61
CA ASN A 229 -1.01 -11.40 19.85
C ASN A 229 -2.37 -11.50 20.53
N CYS A 230 -3.44 -11.63 19.74
CA CYS A 230 -4.80 -11.74 20.28
C CYS A 230 -5.03 -13.01 21.14
N GLU A 231 -4.08 -13.96 21.12
CA GLU A 231 -4.12 -15.16 21.95
C GLU A 231 -3.83 -14.83 23.42
N GLY A 232 -4.67 -15.33 24.33
CA GLY A 232 -4.41 -15.25 25.77
C GLY A 232 -4.83 -13.95 26.47
N ILE A 233 -5.39 -12.96 25.75
CA ILE A 233 -5.87 -11.69 26.33
C ILE A 233 -7.35 -11.70 26.77
N GLY A 234 -8.04 -12.85 26.67
CA GLY A 234 -9.45 -13.00 27.09
C GLY A 234 -10.47 -12.35 26.15
N GLU A 235 -10.03 -11.87 24.99
CA GLU A 235 -10.87 -11.33 23.91
C GLU A 235 -11.02 -12.37 22.78
N THR A 236 -12.03 -12.22 21.92
CA THR A 236 -12.22 -13.11 20.77
C THR A 236 -11.28 -12.69 19.64
N CYS A 237 -10.32 -13.55 19.29
CA CYS A 237 -9.54 -13.40 18.06
C CYS A 237 -10.45 -13.47 16.83
N VAL A 238 -10.29 -12.51 15.92
CA VAL A 238 -10.96 -12.51 14.61
C VAL A 238 -9.90 -12.74 13.53
N ASP A 239 -9.77 -13.97 13.06
CA ASP A 239 -8.74 -14.31 12.08
C ASP A 239 -9.08 -13.85 10.65
N GLU A 240 -10.38 -13.73 10.36
CA GLU A 240 -10.86 -13.30 9.06
C GLU A 240 -12.17 -12.52 9.19
N ILE A 241 -12.30 -11.41 8.46
CA ILE A 241 -13.54 -10.66 8.32
C ILE A 241 -13.73 -10.25 6.85
N THR A 242 -14.95 -10.38 6.34
CA THR A 242 -15.30 -9.94 4.98
C THR A 242 -16.42 -8.90 5.04
N ILE A 243 -16.23 -7.80 4.32
CA ILE A 243 -17.19 -6.71 4.18
C ILE A 243 -17.61 -6.65 2.71
N ASP A 244 -18.91 -6.85 2.46
CA ASP A 244 -19.48 -6.84 1.11
C ASP A 244 -20.17 -5.51 0.81
N PHE A 245 -19.53 -4.66 0.00
CA PHE A 245 -20.16 -3.45 -0.53
C PHE A 245 -21.02 -3.76 -1.77
N LEU A 246 -20.42 -4.48 -2.73
CA LEU A 246 -21.07 -5.00 -3.93
C LEU A 246 -20.35 -6.28 -4.39
N PRO A 247 -20.79 -7.46 -3.92
CA PRO A 247 -20.11 -8.72 -4.20
C PRO A 247 -20.30 -9.16 -5.67
N PRO A 248 -19.31 -9.87 -6.25
CA PRO A 248 -18.01 -10.20 -5.66
C PRO A 248 -16.94 -9.11 -5.83
N TYR A 249 -17.18 -8.10 -6.66
CA TYR A 249 -16.14 -7.16 -7.13
C TYR A 249 -15.65 -6.16 -6.08
N TYR A 250 -16.49 -5.91 -5.06
CA TYR A 250 -16.23 -4.99 -3.96
C TYR A 250 -16.45 -5.67 -2.61
N SER A 251 -16.03 -6.93 -2.53
CA SER A 251 -15.82 -7.63 -1.26
C SER A 251 -14.41 -7.32 -0.77
N ALA A 252 -14.30 -6.84 0.48
CA ALA A 252 -13.04 -6.59 1.15
C ALA A 252 -12.86 -7.62 2.27
N THR A 253 -11.91 -8.54 2.09
CA THR A 253 -11.58 -9.56 3.09
C THR A 253 -10.28 -9.19 3.79
N TRP A 254 -10.27 -9.22 5.11
CA TRP A 254 -9.09 -8.98 5.93
C TRP A 254 -8.74 -10.24 6.69
N LYS A 255 -7.48 -10.67 6.61
CA LYS A 255 -6.99 -11.89 7.27
C LYS A 255 -5.86 -11.55 8.22
N TYR A 256 -6.01 -11.90 9.48
CA TYR A 256 -4.99 -11.70 10.50
C TYR A 256 -3.80 -12.65 10.29
N ASN A 257 -2.60 -12.14 10.54
CA ASN A 257 -1.36 -12.91 10.55
C ASN A 257 -0.67 -12.71 11.90
N SER A 258 -0.63 -13.76 12.71
CA SER A 258 -0.02 -13.75 14.05
C SER A 258 1.50 -13.56 14.04
N SER A 259 2.19 -13.84 12.93
CA SER A 259 3.63 -13.59 12.81
C SER A 259 3.93 -12.10 12.60
N THR A 260 3.06 -11.38 11.89
CA THR A 260 3.23 -9.94 11.63
C THR A 260 2.38 -9.06 12.55
N ARG A 261 1.44 -9.64 13.30
CA ARG A 261 0.41 -8.97 14.10
C ARG A 261 -0.49 -8.02 13.30
N LYS A 262 -0.63 -8.25 11.99
CA LYS A 262 -1.38 -7.38 11.08
C LYS A 262 -2.45 -8.14 10.31
N TYR A 263 -3.47 -7.40 9.87
CA TYR A 263 -4.44 -7.88 8.90
C TYR A 263 -3.96 -7.56 7.49
N ALA A 264 -3.89 -8.57 6.63
CA ALA A 264 -3.67 -8.38 5.19
C ALA A 264 -5.01 -8.27 4.46
N ARG A 265 -5.13 -7.27 3.58
CA ARG A 265 -6.35 -7.06 2.77
C ARG A 265 -6.35 -7.93 1.51
N TYR A 266 -7.51 -8.43 1.16
CA TYR A 266 -7.82 -9.19 -0.04
C TYR A 266 -9.08 -8.64 -0.70
N GLN A 267 -9.14 -8.77 -2.01
CA GLN A 267 -10.27 -8.44 -2.86
C GLN A 267 -10.36 -9.47 -3.99
N ILE A 268 -11.26 -9.29 -4.95
CA ILE A 268 -11.50 -10.29 -6.00
C ILE A 268 -10.25 -10.71 -6.78
N GLU A 269 -9.29 -9.79 -6.98
CA GLU A 269 -8.03 -10.07 -7.67
C GLU A 269 -6.98 -10.81 -6.80
N GLY A 270 -7.27 -11.06 -5.53
CA GLY A 270 -6.38 -11.70 -4.57
C GLY A 270 -5.90 -10.75 -3.48
N ARG A 271 -4.65 -10.93 -3.01
CA ARG A 271 -4.04 -10.03 -2.02
C ARG A 271 -3.98 -8.62 -2.62
N HIS A 272 -4.47 -7.64 -1.88
CA HIS A 272 -4.47 -6.26 -2.34
C HIS A 272 -3.07 -5.66 -2.19
N LEU A 273 -2.51 -5.22 -3.31
CA LEU A 273 -1.21 -4.57 -3.38
C LEU A 273 -1.39 -3.18 -3.99
N ASP A 274 -0.55 -2.23 -3.57
CA ASP A 274 -0.27 -1.03 -4.35
C ASP A 274 0.47 -1.39 -5.66
N GLN A 275 0.49 -0.45 -6.60
CA GLN A 275 1.09 -0.61 -7.93
C GLN A 275 2.60 -0.93 -7.86
N ASP A 276 3.29 -0.53 -6.79
CA ASP A 276 4.70 -0.85 -6.54
C ASP A 276 4.92 -2.24 -5.92
N GLY A 277 3.85 -2.98 -5.64
CA GLY A 277 3.88 -4.31 -5.04
C GLY A 277 3.79 -4.33 -3.52
N THR A 278 3.72 -3.16 -2.86
CA THR A 278 3.56 -3.09 -1.40
C THR A 278 2.20 -3.63 -0.99
N ALA A 279 2.18 -4.53 0.00
CA ALA A 279 0.94 -5.12 0.48
C ALA A 279 0.13 -4.13 1.32
N ILE A 280 -1.19 -4.13 1.14
CA ILE A 280 -2.11 -3.38 2.00
C ILE A 280 -2.33 -4.19 3.28
N GLU A 281 -1.84 -3.64 4.38
CA GLU A 281 -1.93 -4.23 5.72
C GLU A 281 -2.38 -3.17 6.73
N ALA A 282 -3.03 -3.61 7.80
CA ALA A 282 -3.45 -2.74 8.89
C ALA A 282 -3.37 -3.45 10.24
N ASP A 283 -3.00 -2.72 11.27
CA ASP A 283 -3.00 -3.21 12.66
C ASP A 283 -4.42 -3.28 13.24
N THR A 284 -5.31 -2.39 12.79
CA THR A 284 -6.70 -2.27 13.28
C THR A 284 -7.69 -2.19 12.13
N ILE A 285 -8.76 -2.99 12.20
CA ILE A 285 -9.91 -2.92 11.29
C ILE A 285 -11.15 -2.52 12.08
N ILE A 286 -11.80 -1.44 11.66
CA ILE A 286 -13.08 -0.98 12.23
C ILE A 286 -14.16 -1.17 11.18
N VAL A 287 -15.21 -1.93 11.52
CA VAL A 287 -16.39 -2.11 10.66
C VAL A 287 -17.56 -1.38 11.30
N GLN A 288 -18.03 -0.33 10.64
CA GLN A 288 -19.20 0.43 11.07
C GLN A 288 -20.38 0.14 10.14
N LYS A 289 -21.52 -0.24 10.73
CA LYS A 289 -22.81 -0.30 10.04
C LYS A 289 -23.60 0.96 10.41
N VAL A 290 -23.84 1.81 9.42
CA VAL A 290 -24.55 3.09 9.53
C VAL A 290 -25.93 2.99 8.89
#